data_AF-A0AAU9QY93-F1
#
_entry.id   AF-A0AAU9QY93-F1
#
_cell.length_a   1.000
_cell.length_b   1.000
_cell.length_c   1.000
_cell.angle_alpha   90.00
_cell.angle_beta   90.00
_cell.angle_gamma   90.00
#
_symmetry.space_group_name_H-M   'P 1'
#
loop_
_entity.id
_entity.type
_entity.pdbx_description
1 polymer ?
#
loop_
_entity_poly.entity_id
_entity_poly.type
_entity_poly.pdbx_seq_one_letter_code
_entity_poly.pdbx_strand_id
1 'polypeptide(L)'
;MFVHLAIVARGVSDGNSVATLAAAEWQEKFTSALDIADQETKSYFDQLIFVRRQLRNFIAHGAFGKNGETFKFHSSVGAVPVIMPHQKGKNKFSLFGDLSFNEDEVISLLESYTDFLWNSEVAPAMYYVMKSDLPVILTMAKDGSYARAMLSCEDMEELVEHLNYKFDQAANMDW
;
A
#
# COMPACT_ATOMS: atom_id res chain seq x y z
N MET A 1 -2.05 3.79 -5.25
CA MET A 1 -0.58 3.69 -5.47
C MET A 1 -0.21 2.59 -6.45
N PHE A 2 -0.27 1.30 -6.11
CA PHE A 2 0.25 0.22 -6.99
C PHE A 2 -0.29 0.20 -8.43
N VAL A 3 -1.58 0.47 -8.63
CA VAL A 3 -2.15 0.57 -10.00
C VAL A 3 -1.43 1.64 -10.83
N HIS A 4 -1.12 2.79 -10.22
CA HIS A 4 -0.39 3.87 -10.87
C HIS A 4 1.07 3.50 -11.13
N LEU A 5 1.73 2.85 -10.17
CA LEU A 5 3.09 2.34 -10.36
C LEU A 5 3.14 1.30 -11.48
N ALA A 6 2.15 0.40 -11.60
CA ALA A 6 2.08 -0.57 -12.68
C ALA A 6 1.92 0.10 -14.07
N ILE A 7 1.19 1.22 -14.15
CA ILE A 7 1.07 1.99 -15.40
C ILE A 7 2.42 2.65 -15.76
N VAL A 8 3.04 3.35 -14.82
CA VAL A 8 4.26 4.14 -15.07
C VAL A 8 5.50 3.26 -15.18
N ALA A 9 5.75 2.38 -14.22
CA ALA A 9 6.93 1.53 -14.17
C ALA A 9 6.85 0.29 -15.07
N ARG A 10 5.65 -0.29 -15.25
CA ARG A 10 5.47 -1.59 -15.93
C ARG A 10 4.69 -1.49 -17.25
N GLY A 11 4.26 -0.29 -17.64
CA GLY A 11 3.67 -0.03 -18.96
C GLY A 11 2.26 -0.60 -19.15
N VAL A 12 1.48 -0.78 -18.08
CA VAL A 12 0.06 -1.13 -18.21
C VAL A 12 -0.66 -0.01 -18.97
N SER A 13 -1.15 -0.29 -20.18
CA SER A 13 -1.50 0.74 -21.16
C SER A 13 -2.93 0.68 -21.71
N ASP A 14 -3.74 -0.28 -21.26
CA ASP A 14 -5.14 -0.42 -21.68
C ASP A 14 -6.12 -0.38 -20.51
N GLY A 15 -7.32 0.15 -20.77
CA GLY A 15 -8.32 0.36 -19.74
C GLY A 15 -8.87 -0.93 -19.12
N ASN A 16 -8.88 -2.04 -19.86
CA ASN A 16 -9.37 -3.32 -19.32
C ASN A 16 -8.38 -3.89 -18.31
N SER A 17 -7.07 -3.84 -18.60
CA SER A 17 -6.01 -4.22 -17.67
C SER A 17 -6.01 -3.35 -16.43
N VAL A 18 -6.18 -2.03 -16.58
CA VAL A 18 -6.31 -1.12 -15.42
C VAL A 18 -7.54 -1.44 -14.58
N ALA A 19 -8.70 -1.68 -15.20
CA ALA A 19 -9.93 -2.02 -14.48
C ALA A 19 -9.81 -3.35 -13.73
N THR A 20 -9.23 -4.36 -14.39
CA THR A 20 -8.95 -5.68 -13.79
C THR A 20 -8.01 -5.52 -12.60
N LEU A 21 -6.92 -4.77 -12.77
CA LEU A 21 -5.95 -4.55 -11.71
C LEU A 21 -6.51 -3.70 -10.56
N ALA A 22 -7.41 -2.75 -10.83
CA ALA A 22 -8.07 -1.96 -9.81
C ALA A 22 -9.01 -2.83 -8.94
N ALA A 23 -9.69 -3.82 -9.53
CA ALA A 23 -10.54 -4.77 -8.83
C ALA A 23 -9.77 -5.89 -8.11
N ALA A 24 -8.50 -6.09 -8.46
CA ALA A 24 -7.66 -7.15 -7.92
C ALA A 24 -7.35 -7.02 -6.43
N GLU A 25 -6.95 -8.13 -5.83
CA GLU A 25 -6.43 -8.16 -4.46
C GLU A 25 -5.09 -7.42 -4.34
N TRP A 26 -4.75 -7.02 -3.12
CA TRP A 26 -3.50 -6.27 -2.85
C TRP A 26 -2.25 -7.01 -3.34
N GLN A 27 -2.21 -8.33 -3.21
CA GLN A 27 -1.07 -9.14 -3.62
C GLN A 27 -0.85 -9.03 -5.13
N GLU A 28 -1.90 -9.17 -5.92
CA GLU A 28 -1.84 -9.04 -7.38
C GLU A 28 -1.44 -7.62 -7.79
N LYS A 29 -1.96 -6.61 -7.09
CA LYS A 29 -1.55 -5.20 -7.26
C LYS A 29 -0.08 -4.97 -6.95
N PHE A 30 0.46 -5.59 -5.90
CA PHE A 30 1.87 -5.47 -5.56
C PHE A 30 2.74 -6.10 -6.65
N THR A 31 2.44 -7.35 -7.03
CA THR A 31 3.24 -8.11 -8.00
C THR A 31 3.14 -7.56 -9.43
N SER A 32 2.11 -6.78 -9.75
CA SER A 32 2.01 -6.11 -11.04
C SER A 32 2.83 -4.83 -11.12
N ALA A 33 3.19 -4.25 -9.97
CA ALA A 33 3.97 -3.02 -9.88
C ALA A 33 5.46 -3.28 -9.59
N LEU A 34 5.77 -4.34 -8.84
CA LEU A 34 7.10 -4.65 -8.33
C LEU A 34 7.49 -6.09 -8.69
N ASP A 35 8.75 -6.31 -9.02
CA ASP A 35 9.26 -7.64 -9.38
C ASP A 35 9.59 -8.48 -8.15
N ILE A 36 8.77 -9.50 -7.88
CA ILE A 36 9.00 -10.44 -6.77
C ILE A 36 10.07 -11.50 -7.06
N ALA A 37 10.64 -11.52 -8.27
CA ALA A 37 11.84 -12.32 -8.54
C ALA A 37 13.06 -11.74 -7.81
N ASP A 38 13.06 -10.43 -7.53
CA ASP A 38 14.03 -9.80 -6.66
C ASP A 38 13.80 -10.21 -5.19
N GLN A 39 14.88 -10.61 -4.52
CA GLN A 39 14.83 -11.19 -3.20
C GLN A 39 14.49 -10.15 -2.11
N GLU A 40 14.92 -8.90 -2.30
CA GLU A 40 14.63 -7.80 -1.39
C GLU A 40 13.14 -7.41 -1.47
N THR A 41 12.64 -7.24 -2.70
CA THR A 41 11.22 -7.00 -2.99
C THR A 41 10.33 -8.10 -2.42
N LYS A 42 10.72 -9.38 -2.59
CA LYS A 42 10.00 -10.52 -2.04
C LYS A 42 9.97 -10.50 -0.50
N SER A 43 11.08 -10.11 0.13
CA SER A 43 11.16 -9.98 1.60
C SER A 43 10.14 -8.98 2.13
N TYR A 44 10.02 -7.81 1.50
CA TYR A 44 9.01 -6.82 1.88
C TYR A 44 7.59 -7.32 1.61
N PHE A 45 7.35 -7.98 0.47
CA PHE A 45 6.06 -8.57 0.14
C PHE A 45 5.56 -9.54 1.24
N ASP A 46 6.41 -10.47 1.66
CA ASP A 46 6.07 -11.48 2.67
C ASP A 46 5.77 -10.83 4.04
N GLN A 47 6.58 -9.85 4.45
CA GLN A 47 6.39 -9.12 5.71
C GLN A 47 5.11 -8.27 5.69
N LEU A 48 4.84 -7.54 4.61
CA LEU A 48 3.63 -6.71 4.47
C LEU A 48 2.34 -7.54 4.42
N ILE A 49 2.37 -8.73 3.79
CA ILE A 49 1.23 -9.67 3.85
C ILE A 49 0.96 -10.10 5.28
N PHE A 50 2.02 -10.40 6.04
CA PHE A 50 1.89 -10.80 7.42
C PHE A 50 1.24 -9.69 8.27
N VAL A 51 1.72 -8.45 8.14
CA VAL A 51 1.12 -7.27 8.79
C VAL A 51 -0.35 -7.10 8.41
N ARG A 52 -0.68 -7.17 7.11
CA ARG A 52 -2.07 -7.03 6.64
C ARG A 52 -2.98 -8.10 7.24
N ARG A 53 -2.48 -9.34 7.38
CA ARG A 53 -3.22 -10.44 8.03
C ARG A 53 -3.43 -10.16 9.51
N GLN A 54 -2.40 -9.69 10.22
CA GLN A 54 -2.51 -9.33 11.64
C GLN A 54 -3.52 -8.19 11.85
N LEU A 55 -3.43 -7.12 11.06
CA LEU A 55 -4.35 -5.99 11.14
C LEU A 55 -5.80 -6.40 10.87
N ARG A 56 -6.04 -7.21 9.82
CA ARG A 56 -7.38 -7.73 9.53
C ARG A 56 -7.91 -8.57 10.69
N ASN A 57 -7.07 -9.44 11.26
CA ASN A 57 -7.47 -10.26 12.39
C ASN A 57 -7.79 -9.38 13.61
N PHE A 58 -6.95 -8.38 13.91
CA PHE A 58 -7.19 -7.40 14.98
C PHE A 58 -8.53 -6.68 14.80
N ILE A 59 -8.83 -6.16 13.60
CA ILE A 59 -10.10 -5.49 13.30
C ILE A 59 -11.29 -6.45 13.39
N ALA A 60 -11.17 -7.65 12.81
CA ALA A 60 -12.24 -8.66 12.78
C ALA A 60 -12.57 -9.22 14.17
N HIS A 61 -11.63 -9.15 15.12
CA HIS A 61 -11.83 -9.56 16.50
C HIS A 61 -12.42 -8.47 17.40
N GLY A 62 -12.82 -7.33 16.83
CA GLY A 62 -13.54 -6.28 17.55
C GLY A 62 -12.60 -5.34 18.30
N ALA A 63 -11.95 -4.45 17.56
CA ALA A 63 -11.36 -3.25 18.13
C ALA A 63 -12.48 -2.28 18.57
N PHE A 64 -13.23 -2.63 19.62
CA PHE A 64 -14.15 -1.74 20.32
C PHE A 64 -13.56 -1.39 21.69
N GLY A 65 -13.46 -0.09 21.98
CA GLY A 65 -12.91 0.44 23.23
C GLY A 65 -11.38 0.53 23.27
N LYS A 66 -10.86 1.44 24.11
CA LYS A 66 -9.42 1.79 24.23
C LYS A 66 -8.47 0.59 24.44
N ASN A 67 -8.98 -0.60 24.77
CA ASN A 67 -8.24 -1.85 24.99
C ASN A 67 -8.93 -3.11 24.42
N GLY A 68 -9.78 -3.02 23.37
CA GLY A 68 -10.36 -4.21 22.71
C GLY A 68 -11.50 -4.93 23.46
N GLU A 69 -12.31 -4.21 24.24
CA GLU A 69 -13.50 -4.74 24.94
C GLU A 69 -14.74 -4.79 24.02
N THR A 70 -15.16 -5.99 23.59
CA THR A 70 -16.26 -6.10 22.60
C THR A 70 -17.67 -6.29 23.19
N PHE A 71 -17.88 -6.66 24.47
CA PHE A 71 -19.23 -6.68 25.07
C PHE A 71 -19.28 -6.40 26.58
N LYS A 72 -20.20 -5.55 27.03
CA LYS A 72 -20.58 -5.39 28.44
C LYS A 72 -21.80 -6.26 28.75
N PHE A 73 -21.63 -7.29 29.59
CA PHE A 73 -22.76 -8.01 30.18
C PHE A 73 -23.05 -7.45 31.57
N HIS A 74 -24.32 -7.14 31.85
CA HIS A 74 -24.77 -6.76 33.19
C HIS A 74 -25.01 -8.03 34.02
N SER A 75 -24.15 -8.27 35.00
CA SER A 75 -24.40 -9.16 36.14
C SER A 75 -24.87 -8.32 37.34
N SER A 76 -25.62 -8.92 38.27
CA SER A 76 -26.09 -8.30 39.51
C SER A 76 -24.98 -7.83 40.47
N VAL A 77 -23.70 -7.94 40.09
CA VAL A 77 -22.53 -7.48 40.84
C VAL A 77 -21.66 -6.46 40.06
N GLY A 78 -22.12 -5.99 38.88
CA GLY A 78 -21.42 -5.00 38.04
C GLY A 78 -20.84 -5.56 36.73
N ALA A 79 -20.49 -4.67 35.81
CA ALA A 79 -19.97 -5.03 34.48
C ALA A 79 -18.50 -5.46 34.58
N VAL A 80 -18.20 -6.69 34.16
CA VAL A 80 -16.83 -7.24 34.10
C VAL A 80 -16.47 -7.43 32.63
N PRO A 81 -15.33 -6.88 32.15
CA PRO A 81 -14.88 -7.11 30.78
C PRO A 81 -14.42 -8.57 30.60
N VAL A 82 -14.91 -9.24 29.57
CA VAL A 82 -14.56 -10.64 29.25
C VAL A 82 -14.02 -10.70 27.83
N ILE A 83 -12.79 -11.18 27.70
CA ILE A 83 -12.14 -11.49 26.43
C ILE A 83 -12.49 -12.93 26.06
N MET A 84 -12.87 -13.20 24.80
CA MET A 84 -13.09 -14.56 24.29
C MET A 84 -11.84 -15.06 23.54
N PRO A 85 -10.95 -15.86 24.17
CA PRO A 85 -9.92 -16.57 23.44
C PRO A 85 -10.51 -17.80 22.73
N HIS A 86 -10.07 -18.02 21.49
CA HIS A 86 -10.47 -19.17 20.68
C HIS A 86 -9.82 -20.47 21.21
N GLN A 87 -10.62 -21.48 21.56
CA GLN A 87 -10.14 -22.85 21.73
C GLN A 87 -10.12 -23.58 20.39
N LYS A 88 -8.97 -24.17 20.05
CA LYS A 88 -8.90 -25.53 19.50
C LYS A 88 -7.88 -26.32 20.32
N GLY A 89 -8.29 -26.71 21.53
CA GLY A 89 -7.44 -27.48 22.45
C GLY A 89 -7.89 -27.31 23.91
N LYS A 90 -7.81 -28.40 24.67
CA LYS A 90 -8.39 -28.64 26.01
C LYS A 90 -7.91 -27.75 27.18
N ASN A 91 -7.40 -26.55 26.97
CA ASN A 91 -6.96 -25.68 28.07
C ASN A 91 -7.90 -24.48 28.27
N LYS A 92 -8.40 -24.39 29.50
CA LYS A 92 -9.32 -23.39 30.02
C LYS A 92 -8.53 -22.17 30.48
N PHE A 93 -8.93 -20.98 30.03
CA PHE A 93 -8.53 -19.64 30.48
C PHE A 93 -7.08 -19.21 30.18
N SER A 94 -6.92 -18.05 29.52
CA SER A 94 -5.69 -17.27 29.51
C SER A 94 -5.96 -15.93 30.21
N LEU A 95 -5.26 -15.67 31.33
CA LEU A 95 -5.39 -14.43 32.10
C LEU A 95 -4.54 -13.28 31.56
N PHE A 96 -3.76 -13.50 30.51
CA PHE A 96 -3.01 -12.47 29.79
C PHE A 96 -2.96 -12.90 28.32
N GLY A 97 -3.42 -12.05 27.42
CA GLY A 97 -3.57 -12.38 26.01
C GLY A 97 -3.62 -11.14 25.16
N ASP A 98 -2.65 -10.25 25.35
CA ASP A 98 -2.35 -9.25 24.33
C ASP A 98 -1.92 -10.00 23.07
N LEU A 99 -2.76 -10.00 22.06
CA LEU A 99 -2.28 -9.97 20.68
C LEU A 99 -1.54 -8.64 20.55
N SER A 100 -0.29 -8.61 21.00
CA SER A 100 0.55 -7.42 20.91
C SER A 100 0.90 -7.20 19.44
N PHE A 101 0.06 -6.42 18.76
CA PHE A 101 0.44 -5.74 17.55
C PHE A 101 1.56 -4.78 17.93
N ASN A 102 2.81 -5.11 17.56
CA ASN A 102 3.92 -4.22 17.81
C ASN A 102 3.88 -3.08 16.78
N GLU A 103 3.22 -1.99 17.15
CA GLU A 103 3.04 -0.80 16.32
C GLU A 103 4.38 -0.26 15.83
N ASP A 104 5.39 -0.21 16.70
CA ASP A 104 6.71 0.34 16.40
C ASP A 104 7.44 -0.49 15.32
N GLU A 105 7.35 -1.82 15.39
CA GLU A 105 7.92 -2.72 14.38
C GLU A 105 7.23 -2.54 13.03
N VAL A 106 5.90 -2.37 13.03
CA VAL A 106 5.14 -2.17 11.79
C VAL A 106 5.45 -0.81 11.16
N ILE A 107 5.54 0.25 11.96
CA ILE A 107 5.93 1.59 11.49
C ILE A 107 7.32 1.52 10.88
N SER A 108 8.29 0.91 11.58
CA SER A 108 9.66 0.76 11.09
C SER A 108 9.73 -0.04 9.78
N LEU A 109 8.90 -1.08 9.63
CA LEU A 109 8.77 -1.83 8.38
C LEU A 109 8.21 -0.96 7.25
N LEU A 110 7.21 -0.13 7.51
CA LEU A 110 6.61 0.75 6.50
C LEU A 110 7.56 1.86 6.08
N GLU A 111 8.33 2.42 7.01
CA GLU A 111 9.39 3.40 6.73
C GLU A 111 10.49 2.79 5.88
N SER A 112 11.05 1.65 6.29
CA SER A 112 12.09 0.95 5.51
C SER A 112 11.61 0.51 4.13
N TYR A 113 10.36 0.05 4.01
CA TYR A 113 9.76 -0.25 2.72
C TYR A 113 9.60 1.00 1.84
N THR A 114 9.21 2.13 2.42
CA THR A 114 9.09 3.39 1.70
C THR A 114 10.45 3.85 1.19
N ASP A 115 11.48 3.80 2.04
CA ASP A 115 12.85 4.11 1.66
C ASP A 115 13.37 3.18 0.57
N PHE A 116 13.06 1.88 0.64
CA PHE A 116 13.36 0.93 -0.42
C PHE A 116 12.74 1.34 -1.76
N LEU A 117 11.47 1.76 -1.78
CA LEU A 117 10.81 2.22 -3.02
C LEU A 117 11.50 3.46 -3.61
N TRP A 118 11.97 4.39 -2.77
CA TRP A 118 12.68 5.59 -3.21
C TRP A 118 14.11 5.34 -3.69
N ASN A 119 14.71 4.20 -3.34
CA ASN A 119 16.09 3.85 -3.68
C ASN A 119 16.21 2.67 -4.65
N SER A 120 15.09 2.15 -5.17
CA SER A 120 15.03 0.99 -6.07
C SER A 120 14.77 1.41 -7.52
N GLU A 121 14.67 0.42 -8.42
CA GLU A 121 14.38 0.64 -9.85
C GLU A 121 13.06 1.39 -10.11
N VAL A 122 12.14 1.40 -9.15
CA VAL A 122 10.85 2.11 -9.27
C VAL A 122 10.90 3.55 -8.78
N ALA A 123 12.06 4.06 -8.33
CA ALA A 123 12.20 5.42 -7.83
C ALA A 123 11.69 6.50 -8.79
N PRO A 124 11.94 6.45 -10.12
CA PRO A 124 11.36 7.44 -11.04
C PRO A 124 9.82 7.37 -11.06
N ALA A 125 9.23 6.18 -11.09
CA ALA A 125 7.77 6.03 -11.01
C ALA A 125 7.21 6.53 -9.67
N MET A 126 7.93 6.30 -8.56
CA MET A 126 7.58 6.84 -7.26
C MET A 126 7.56 8.36 -7.27
N TYR A 127 8.57 9.00 -7.88
CA TYR A 127 8.60 10.45 -8.07
C TYR A 127 7.37 10.95 -8.82
N TYR A 128 7.06 10.36 -9.99
CA TYR A 128 5.87 10.74 -10.75
C TYR A 128 4.58 10.57 -9.92
N VAL A 129 4.37 9.40 -9.32
CA VAL A 129 3.09 9.07 -8.65
C VAL A 129 2.89 9.84 -7.35
N MET A 130 3.97 10.16 -6.61
CA MET A 130 3.88 10.71 -5.26
C MET A 130 4.27 12.18 -5.14
N LYS A 131 5.01 12.76 -6.11
CA LYS A 131 5.54 14.13 -6.02
C LYS A 131 5.08 15.06 -7.15
N SER A 132 4.67 14.53 -8.30
CA SER A 132 4.39 15.40 -9.45
C SER A 132 3.07 16.16 -9.39
N ASP A 133 2.12 15.74 -8.54
CA ASP A 133 0.72 16.18 -8.53
C ASP A 133 -0.03 16.00 -9.87
N LEU A 134 0.60 15.37 -10.86
CA LEU A 134 0.04 15.12 -12.18
C LEU A 134 -0.86 13.87 -12.18
N PRO A 135 -1.93 13.85 -12.97
CA PRO A 135 -2.66 12.63 -13.22
C PRO A 135 -1.78 11.62 -13.94
N VAL A 136 -2.01 10.32 -13.69
CA VAL A 136 -1.41 9.27 -14.52
C VAL A 136 -2.14 9.22 -15.86
N ILE A 137 -1.40 9.47 -16.94
CA ILE A 137 -1.90 9.56 -18.30
C ILE A 137 -1.68 8.20 -18.97
N LEU A 138 -2.75 7.40 -19.08
CA LEU A 138 -2.65 6.00 -19.55
C LEU A 138 -2.03 5.87 -20.95
N THR A 139 -2.27 6.83 -21.85
CA THR A 139 -1.73 6.79 -23.21
C THR A 139 -0.21 6.90 -23.25
N MET A 140 0.42 7.51 -22.25
CA MET A 140 1.88 7.64 -22.14
C MET A 140 2.58 6.31 -21.81
N ALA A 141 1.85 5.35 -21.25
CA ALA A 141 2.34 3.98 -21.12
C ALA A 141 2.40 3.28 -22.48
N LYS A 142 1.49 3.64 -23.41
CA LYS A 142 1.40 3.04 -24.75
C LYS A 142 2.41 3.64 -25.73
N ASP A 143 2.65 4.94 -25.66
CA ASP A 143 3.56 5.64 -26.58
C ASP A 143 5.04 5.60 -26.14
N GLY A 144 5.33 4.94 -25.02
CA GLY A 144 6.68 4.75 -24.50
C GLY A 144 7.26 5.99 -23.80
N SER A 145 6.47 7.02 -23.53
CA SER A 145 6.94 8.19 -22.77
C SER A 145 7.35 7.82 -21.35
N TYR A 146 6.55 7.02 -20.64
CA TYR A 146 6.94 6.53 -19.32
C TYR A 146 8.16 5.62 -19.37
N ALA A 147 8.24 4.71 -20.34
CA ALA A 147 9.40 3.80 -20.47
C ALA A 147 10.72 4.55 -20.68
N ARG A 148 10.71 5.68 -21.40
CA ARG A 148 11.88 6.57 -21.54
C ARG A 148 12.19 7.32 -20.26
N ALA A 149 11.17 7.87 -19.60
CA ALA A 149 11.34 8.59 -18.35
C ALA A 149 11.77 7.70 -17.16
N MET A 150 11.50 6.39 -17.24
CA MET A 150 11.94 5.42 -16.22
C MET A 150 13.44 5.10 -16.26
N LEU A 151 14.20 5.63 -17.22
CA LEU A 151 15.65 5.36 -17.34
C LEU A 151 16.47 5.98 -16.19
N SER A 152 16.01 7.12 -15.63
CA SER A 152 16.64 7.79 -14.51
C SER A 152 15.63 8.67 -13.75
N CYS A 153 15.98 9.16 -12.56
CA CYS A 153 15.12 10.10 -11.85
C CYS A 153 15.10 11.45 -12.58
N GLU A 154 16.23 11.86 -13.15
CA GLU A 154 16.38 13.08 -13.94
C GLU A 154 15.46 13.07 -15.17
N ASP A 155 15.41 11.98 -15.93
CA ASP A 155 14.53 11.86 -17.10
C ASP A 155 13.04 11.96 -16.71
N MET A 156 12.67 11.46 -15.53
CA MET A 156 11.31 11.59 -15.01
C MET A 156 11.00 13.01 -14.53
N GLU A 157 11.95 13.67 -13.89
CA GLU A 157 11.84 15.07 -13.50
C GLU A 157 11.62 15.97 -14.73
N GLU A 158 12.41 15.79 -15.79
CA GLU A 158 12.23 16.51 -17.05
C GLU A 158 10.84 16.26 -17.66
N LEU A 159 10.33 15.03 -17.61
CA LEU A 159 8.99 14.71 -18.07
C LEU A 159 7.91 15.44 -17.26
N VAL A 160 8.04 15.45 -15.92
CA VAL A 160 7.11 16.12 -15.02
C VAL A 160 7.12 17.63 -15.25
N GLU A 161 8.29 18.25 -15.36
CA GLU A 161 8.41 19.67 -15.68
C GLU A 161 7.78 20.02 -17.03
N HIS A 162 8.03 19.20 -18.05
CA HIS A 162 7.43 19.39 -19.37
C HIS A 162 5.90 19.35 -19.30
N LEU A 163 5.33 18.37 -18.60
CA LEU A 163 3.88 18.25 -18.45
C LEU A 163 3.29 19.43 -17.67
N ASN A 164 3.88 19.79 -16.53
CA ASN A 164 3.44 20.95 -15.74
C ASN A 164 3.43 22.22 -16.60
N TYR A 165 4.50 22.48 -17.36
CA TYR A 165 4.54 23.60 -18.30
C TYR A 165 3.39 23.56 -19.32
N LYS A 166 3.06 22.37 -19.86
CA LYS A 166 1.93 22.22 -20.79
C LYS A 166 0.58 22.47 -20.12
N PHE A 167 0.38 22.00 -18.89
CA PHE A 167 -0.83 22.26 -18.11
C PHE A 167 -0.99 23.75 -17.80
N ASP A 168 0.09 24.41 -17.37
CA ASP A 168 0.10 25.84 -17.08
C ASP A 168 -0.22 26.67 -18.34
N GLN A 169 0.38 26.34 -19.48
CA GLN A 169 0.08 26.99 -20.76
C GLN A 169 -1.38 26.78 -21.19
N ALA A 170 -1.96 25.61 -20.95
CA ALA A 170 -3.37 25.35 -21.26
C ALA A 170 -4.33 26.07 -20.30
N ALA A 171 -3.91 26.32 -19.06
CA ALA A 171 -4.67 27.09 -18.07
C ALA A 171 -4.51 28.61 -18.29
N ASN A 172 -3.43 29.03 -18.96
CA ASN A 172 -3.23 30.41 -19.35
C ASN A 172 -4.25 30.79 -20.44
N MET A 173 -5.27 31.54 -20.03
CA MET A 173 -6.36 32.00 -20.90
C MET A 173 -6.00 33.24 -21.73
N ASP A 174 -4.76 33.75 -21.63
CA ASP A 174 -4.26 34.90 -22.41
C ASP A 174 -3.85 34.52 -23.85
N TRP A 175 -4.51 33.51 -24.43
CA TRP A 175 -4.39 33.19 -25.85
C TRP A 175 -5.16 34.17 -26.74
#